data_AF-A0A497AM46-F1
#
_entry.id   AF-A0A497AM46-F1
#
_cell.length_a   1.000
_cell.length_b   1.000
_cell.length_c   1.000
_cell.angle_alpha   90.00
_cell.angle_beta   90.00
_cell.angle_gamma   90.00
#
_symmetry.space_group_name_H-M   'P 1'
#
loop_
_entity.id
_entity.type
_entity.pdbx_description
1 polymer ?
#
loop_
_entity_poly.entity_id
_entity_poly.type
_entity_poly.pdbx_seq_one_letter_code
_entity_poly.pdbx_strand_id
1 'polypeptide(L)'
;MVLIKSRRGFLFTIATIILIIPLIYLISFYSGVSETQMEDTIGRIRCDELHYFVEDVRRDMERAATIFGRRAAINAIEDIIRTGYTLKNYTFQCTPQCDVDCGKFIYPENGSEAAIAELIVCGTLHGKNVTKMLNNTLPEWIERITEEGELMGFDVNITPFKIKVVPRDAWHFATILENKVRISDKEGLCFY
;
A
#
# COMPACT_ATOMS: atom_id res chain seq x y z
N MET A 1 57.01 -42.91 -4.27
CA MET A 1 56.82 -43.44 -2.91
C MET A 1 57.76 -42.68 -1.98
N VAL A 2 57.30 -41.58 -1.39
CA VAL A 2 58.18 -40.71 -0.58
C VAL A 2 58.27 -41.28 0.84
N LEU A 3 59.41 -41.92 1.14
CA LEU A 3 59.74 -42.45 2.46
C LEU A 3 60.12 -41.31 3.40
N ILE A 4 59.26 -41.04 4.38
CA ILE A 4 59.45 -40.01 5.42
C ILE A 4 60.62 -40.42 6.33
N LYS A 5 61.75 -39.71 6.23
CA LYS A 5 63.01 -40.01 6.96
C LYS A 5 63.09 -39.38 8.37
N SER A 6 62.03 -38.75 8.89
CA SER A 6 62.01 -38.17 10.24
C SER A 6 60.68 -38.44 10.95
N ARG A 7 60.67 -39.42 11.87
CA ARG A 7 59.50 -39.70 12.74
C ARG A 7 59.06 -38.49 13.57
N ARG A 8 59.99 -37.57 13.87
CA ARG A 8 59.71 -36.35 14.65
C ARG A 8 58.97 -35.30 13.81
N GLY A 9 59.38 -35.09 12.56
CA GLY A 9 58.72 -34.12 11.66
C GLY A 9 57.26 -34.46 11.37
N PHE A 10 56.97 -35.76 11.20
CA PHE A 10 55.60 -36.25 10.98
C PHE A 10 54.67 -36.01 12.19
N LEU A 11 55.20 -36.21 13.41
CA LEU A 11 54.45 -35.94 14.65
C LEU A 11 54.14 -34.45 14.81
N PHE A 12 55.08 -33.57 14.47
CA PHE A 12 54.83 -32.13 14.49
C PHE A 12 53.77 -31.73 13.47
N THR A 13 53.82 -32.23 12.23
CA THR A 13 52.77 -31.92 11.22
C THR A 13 51.38 -32.40 11.64
N ILE A 14 51.27 -33.57 12.27
CA ILE A 14 50.00 -34.07 12.79
C ILE A 14 49.51 -33.18 13.94
N ALA A 15 50.40 -32.81 14.87
CA ALA A 15 50.06 -31.91 15.97
C ALA A 15 49.56 -30.55 15.46
N THR A 16 50.17 -29.99 14.41
CA THR A 16 49.70 -28.74 13.81
C THR A 16 48.34 -28.91 13.15
N ILE A 17 48.10 -30.00 12.42
CA ILE A 17 46.80 -30.26 11.77
C ILE A 17 45.70 -30.41 12.83
N ILE A 18 45.96 -31.14 13.91
CA ILE A 18 45.02 -31.32 15.04
C ILE A 18 44.68 -29.97 15.69
N LEU A 19 45.61 -29.01 15.71
CA LEU A 19 45.39 -27.69 16.29
C LEU A 19 44.66 -26.72 15.34
N ILE A 20 44.90 -26.85 14.04
CA ILE A 20 44.28 -25.99 13.00
C ILE A 20 42.82 -26.38 12.74
N ILE A 21 42.48 -27.68 12.73
CA ILE A 21 41.11 -28.16 12.48
C ILE A 21 40.06 -27.50 13.42
N PRO A 22 40.22 -27.48 14.76
CA PRO A 22 39.25 -26.85 15.65
C PRO A 22 39.21 -25.33 15.46
N LEU A 23 40.31 -24.69 15.06
CA LEU A 23 40.33 -23.26 14.76
C LEU A 23 39.47 -22.94 13.53
N ILE A 24 39.62 -23.73 12.45
CA ILE A 24 38.80 -23.58 11.24
C ILE A 24 37.34 -23.86 11.56
N TYR A 25 37.05 -24.89 12.36
CA TYR A 25 35.69 -25.23 12.76
C TYR A 25 35.04 -24.10 13.57
N LEU A 26 35.79 -23.50 14.50
CA LEU A 26 35.30 -22.39 15.32
C LEU A 26 35.02 -21.14 14.47
N ILE A 27 35.90 -20.81 13.52
CA ILE A 27 35.68 -19.71 12.58
C ILE A 27 34.41 -19.98 11.75
N SER A 28 34.28 -21.17 11.17
CA SER A 28 33.12 -21.55 10.35
C SER A 28 31.81 -21.52 11.12
N PHE A 29 31.83 -21.96 12.38
CA PHE A 29 30.66 -21.94 13.26
C PHE A 29 30.27 -20.50 13.61
N TYR A 30 31.23 -19.65 13.96
CA TYR A 30 30.96 -18.26 14.30
C TYR A 30 30.42 -17.47 13.11
N SER A 31 30.98 -17.66 11.91
CA SER A 31 30.47 -17.00 10.70
C SER A 31 29.04 -17.45 10.37
N GLY A 32 28.73 -18.75 10.47
CA GLY A 32 27.37 -19.24 10.18
C GLY A 32 26.32 -18.78 11.20
N VAL A 33 26.65 -18.75 12.50
CA VAL A 33 25.72 -18.26 13.53
C VAL A 33 25.53 -16.74 13.44
N SER A 34 26.57 -15.98 13.11
CA SER A 34 26.46 -14.53 12.95
C SER A 34 25.63 -14.15 11.73
N GLU A 35 25.77 -14.88 10.62
CA GLU A 35 25.03 -14.61 9.38
C GLU A 35 23.53 -14.88 9.56
N THR A 36 23.18 -16.01 10.16
CA THR A 36 21.78 -16.39 10.45
C THR A 36 21.07 -15.41 11.39
N GLN A 37 21.72 -14.95 12.47
CA GLN A 37 21.12 -13.95 13.36
C GLN A 37 20.89 -12.60 12.67
N MET A 38 21.79 -12.22 11.76
CA MET A 38 21.67 -10.96 11.04
C MET A 38 20.53 -11.01 10.01
N GLU A 39 20.38 -12.12 9.29
CA GLU A 39 19.29 -12.34 8.34
C GLU A 39 17.91 -12.33 9.03
N ASP A 40 17.76 -13.05 10.15
CA ASP A 40 16.53 -13.04 10.95
C ASP A 40 16.18 -11.63 11.48
N THR A 41 17.20 -10.85 11.84
CA THR A 41 17.00 -9.48 12.34
C THR A 41 16.55 -8.54 11.22
N ILE A 42 17.17 -8.63 10.04
CA ILE A 42 16.79 -7.82 8.87
C ILE A 42 15.35 -8.17 8.43
N GLY A 43 15.03 -9.46 8.37
CA GLY A 43 13.67 -9.91 8.06
C GLY A 43 12.65 -9.34 9.04
N ARG A 44 12.93 -9.38 10.34
CA ARG A 44 12.03 -8.80 11.35
C ARG A 44 11.84 -7.29 11.19
N ILE A 45 12.92 -6.54 10.92
CA ILE A 45 12.85 -5.09 10.71
C ILE A 45 11.94 -4.76 9.52
N ARG A 46 12.09 -5.47 8.40
CA ARG A 46 11.22 -5.25 7.22
C ARG A 46 9.77 -5.59 7.49
N CYS A 47 9.50 -6.68 8.22
CA CYS A 47 8.14 -7.03 8.62
C CYS A 47 7.50 -5.95 9.51
N ASP A 48 8.27 -5.37 10.43
CA ASP A 48 7.81 -4.28 11.29
C ASP A 48 7.55 -3.01 10.45
N GLU A 49 8.43 -2.67 9.52
CA GLU A 49 8.23 -1.56 8.58
C GLU A 49 6.97 -1.74 7.72
N LEU A 50 6.74 -2.93 7.17
CA LEU A 50 5.52 -3.25 6.42
C LEU A 50 4.28 -3.10 7.30
N HIS A 51 4.34 -3.56 8.55
CA HIS A 51 3.21 -3.42 9.48
C HIS A 51 2.86 -1.95 9.74
N TYR A 52 3.87 -1.11 10.02
CA TYR A 52 3.63 0.32 10.22
C TYR A 52 3.14 1.01 8.95
N PHE A 53 3.70 0.65 7.79
CA PHE A 53 3.23 1.16 6.51
C PHE A 53 1.75 0.82 6.28
N VAL A 54 1.32 -0.42 6.54
CA VAL A 54 -0.09 -0.82 6.44
C VAL A 54 -1.00 0.01 7.35
N GLU A 55 -0.61 0.24 8.60
CA GLU A 55 -1.38 1.08 9.53
C GLU A 55 -1.46 2.54 9.08
N ASP A 56 -0.36 3.08 8.54
CA ASP A 56 -0.32 4.43 7.98
C ASP A 56 -1.22 4.53 6.75
N VAL A 57 -1.18 3.56 5.82
CA VAL A 57 -2.10 3.48 4.68
C VAL A 57 -3.55 3.49 5.14
N ARG A 58 -3.89 2.70 6.17
CA ARG A 58 -5.26 2.65 6.71
C ARG A 58 -5.70 4.03 7.22
N ARG A 59 -4.85 4.70 7.98
CA ARG A 59 -5.12 6.01 8.56
C ARG A 59 -5.18 7.13 7.50
N ASP A 60 -4.29 7.08 6.51
CA ASP A 60 -4.27 8.05 5.42
C ASP A 60 -5.47 7.88 4.50
N MET A 61 -5.95 6.66 4.26
CA MET A 61 -7.19 6.44 3.52
C MET A 61 -8.42 7.00 4.25
N GLU A 62 -8.50 6.87 5.59
CA GLU A 62 -9.57 7.49 6.38
C GLU A 62 -9.54 9.01 6.28
N ARG A 63 -8.33 9.59 6.34
CA ARG A 63 -8.12 11.04 6.17
C ARG A 63 -8.47 11.50 4.76
N ALA A 64 -8.02 10.77 3.74
CA ALA A 64 -8.31 11.03 2.34
C ALA A 64 -9.82 11.03 2.10
N ALA A 65 -10.53 10.01 2.61
CA ALA A 65 -11.99 9.90 2.53
C ALA A 65 -12.71 11.14 3.05
N THR A 66 -12.22 11.66 4.18
CA THR A 66 -12.76 12.89 4.76
C THR A 66 -12.48 14.11 3.89
N ILE A 67 -11.27 14.22 3.31
CA ILE A 67 -10.89 15.36 2.46
C ILE A 67 -11.70 15.38 1.16
N PHE A 68 -11.67 14.29 0.39
CA PHE A 68 -12.36 14.23 -0.89
C PHE A 68 -13.87 14.22 -0.72
N GLY A 69 -14.40 13.62 0.36
CA GLY A 69 -15.82 13.63 0.66
C GLY A 69 -16.32 15.05 0.91
N ARG A 70 -15.61 15.82 1.76
CA ARG A 70 -15.97 17.22 2.04
C ARG A 70 -15.87 18.09 0.78
N ARG A 71 -14.81 17.92 -0.03
CA ARG A 71 -14.68 18.65 -1.30
C ARG A 71 -15.81 18.31 -2.27
N ALA A 72 -16.15 17.03 -2.41
CA ALA A 72 -17.26 16.60 -3.24
C ALA A 72 -18.58 17.21 -2.78
N ALA A 73 -18.89 17.20 -1.48
CA ALA A 73 -20.09 17.83 -0.95
C ALA A 73 -20.16 19.34 -1.24
N ILE A 74 -19.05 20.07 -1.06
CA ILE A 74 -19.00 21.51 -1.37
C ILE A 74 -19.29 21.77 -2.84
N ASN A 75 -18.69 20.98 -3.74
CA ASN A 75 -18.91 21.13 -5.18
C ASN A 75 -20.33 20.75 -5.62
N ALA A 76 -20.92 19.73 -5.00
CA ALA A 76 -22.31 19.35 -5.23
C ALA A 76 -23.27 20.49 -4.81
N ILE A 77 -23.02 21.13 -3.65
CA ILE A 77 -23.81 22.28 -3.19
C ILE A 77 -23.63 23.47 -4.13
N GLU A 78 -22.39 23.76 -4.54
CA GLU A 78 -22.10 24.85 -5.47
C GLU A 78 -22.80 24.67 -6.82
N ASP A 79 -22.88 23.45 -7.32
CA ASP A 79 -23.61 23.16 -8.56
C ASP A 79 -25.11 23.45 -8.42
N ILE A 80 -25.72 23.09 -7.29
CA ILE A 80 -27.12 23.42 -6.99
C ILE A 80 -27.30 24.94 -6.92
N ILE A 81 -26.39 25.66 -6.27
CA ILE A 81 -26.46 27.13 -6.17
C ILE A 81 -26.33 27.79 -7.55
N ARG A 82 -25.44 27.28 -8.40
CA ARG A 82 -25.16 27.84 -9.73
C ARG A 82 -26.28 27.55 -10.73
N THR A 83 -26.81 26.33 -10.72
CA THR A 83 -27.78 25.88 -11.73
C THR A 83 -29.22 26.06 -11.29
N GLY A 84 -29.49 26.08 -9.98
CA GLY A 84 -30.83 26.07 -9.40
C GLY A 84 -31.52 24.70 -9.41
N TYR A 85 -30.89 23.66 -9.95
CA TYR A 85 -31.46 22.31 -10.03
C TYR A 85 -30.97 21.42 -8.90
N THR A 86 -31.88 20.60 -8.35
CA THR A 86 -31.56 19.64 -7.29
C THR A 86 -30.89 18.40 -7.83
N LEU A 87 -30.03 17.76 -7.04
CA LEU A 87 -29.36 16.49 -7.38
C LEU A 87 -30.19 15.23 -7.02
N LYS A 88 -31.48 15.36 -6.68
CA LYS A 88 -32.33 14.26 -6.20
C LYS A 88 -32.43 13.07 -7.18
N ASN A 89 -32.39 13.34 -8.48
CA ASN A 89 -32.51 12.31 -9.52
C ASN A 89 -31.19 12.12 -10.29
N TYR A 90 -30.07 12.50 -9.68
CA TYR A 90 -28.77 12.39 -10.32
C TYR A 90 -28.35 10.92 -10.43
N THR A 91 -27.79 10.53 -11.58
CA THR A 91 -27.26 9.19 -11.83
C THR A 91 -25.77 9.30 -12.03
N PHE A 92 -24.99 8.40 -11.42
CA PHE A 92 -23.53 8.38 -11.57
C PHE A 92 -23.14 8.29 -13.06
N GLN A 93 -22.35 9.25 -13.54
CA GLN A 93 -21.84 9.24 -14.92
C GLN A 93 -20.37 8.87 -14.91
N CYS A 94 -20.08 7.63 -15.31
CA CYS A 94 -18.69 7.22 -15.55
C CYS A 94 -18.26 7.69 -16.93
N THR A 95 -17.28 8.59 -16.99
CA THR A 95 -16.73 9.09 -18.25
C THR A 95 -15.30 8.55 -18.46
N PRO A 96 -14.76 8.59 -19.69
CA PRO A 96 -13.37 8.19 -19.96
C PRO A 96 -12.32 9.04 -19.23
N GLN A 97 -12.72 10.18 -18.65
CA GLN A 97 -11.87 11.02 -17.82
C GLN A 97 -11.76 10.50 -16.37
N CYS A 98 -12.58 9.52 -15.99
CA CYS A 98 -12.43 8.83 -14.72
C CYS A 98 -11.24 7.86 -14.79
N ASP A 99 -10.33 7.92 -13.82
CA ASP A 99 -9.25 6.94 -13.66
C ASP A 99 -9.73 5.62 -13.03
N VAL A 100 -10.93 5.16 -13.40
CA VAL A 100 -11.49 3.87 -13.01
C VAL A 100 -12.06 3.13 -14.21
N ASP A 101 -12.02 1.80 -14.15
CA ASP A 101 -12.66 0.96 -15.16
C ASP A 101 -14.19 1.03 -15.04
N CYS A 102 -14.80 1.88 -15.85
CA CYS A 102 -16.25 2.07 -15.92
C CYS A 102 -17.04 0.80 -16.26
N GLY A 103 -16.40 -0.24 -16.79
CA GLY A 103 -17.05 -1.54 -17.03
C GLY A 103 -17.18 -2.39 -15.77
N LYS A 104 -16.33 -2.14 -14.77
CA LYS A 104 -16.31 -2.89 -13.49
C LYS A 104 -16.89 -2.08 -12.33
N PHE A 105 -16.67 -0.78 -12.33
CA PHE A 105 -17.12 0.10 -11.28
C PHE A 105 -18.56 0.56 -11.55
N ILE A 106 -19.50 0.06 -10.75
CA ILE A 106 -20.93 0.40 -10.88
C ILE A 106 -21.40 1.00 -9.55
N TYR A 107 -21.94 2.22 -9.63
CA TYR A 107 -22.64 2.86 -8.52
C TYR A 107 -24.15 2.80 -8.78
N PRO A 108 -24.91 1.90 -8.11
CA PRO A 108 -26.30 1.62 -8.45
C PRO A 108 -27.30 2.62 -7.83
N GLU A 109 -26.87 3.40 -6.84
CA GLU A 109 -27.75 4.34 -6.14
C GLU A 109 -27.87 5.65 -6.94
N ASN A 110 -29.03 6.29 -6.85
CA ASN A 110 -29.31 7.57 -7.49
C ASN A 110 -29.46 8.66 -6.42
N GLY A 111 -29.24 9.90 -6.82
CA GLY A 111 -29.43 11.08 -5.99
C GLY A 111 -28.15 11.86 -5.75
N SER A 112 -28.17 12.70 -4.71
CA SER A 112 -27.01 13.46 -4.24
C SER A 112 -25.81 12.58 -3.94
N GLU A 113 -26.07 11.36 -3.47
CA GLU A 113 -25.10 10.32 -3.15
C GLU A 113 -24.31 9.91 -4.40
N ALA A 114 -24.99 9.76 -5.53
CA ALA A 114 -24.38 9.44 -6.81
C ALA A 114 -23.51 10.60 -7.36
N ALA A 115 -23.98 11.84 -7.18
CA ALA A 115 -23.21 13.03 -7.56
C ALA A 115 -21.92 13.17 -6.73
N ILE A 116 -22.02 12.95 -5.41
CA ILE A 116 -20.86 12.96 -4.53
C ILE A 116 -19.92 11.80 -4.89
N ALA A 117 -20.43 10.60 -5.17
CA ALA A 117 -19.62 9.46 -5.59
C ALA A 117 -18.85 9.75 -6.90
N GLU A 118 -19.49 10.37 -7.91
CA GLU A 118 -18.83 10.78 -9.15
C GLU A 118 -17.70 11.77 -8.88
N LEU A 119 -17.95 12.80 -8.08
CA LEU A 119 -16.93 13.77 -7.70
C LEU A 119 -15.74 13.11 -6.99
N ILE A 120 -15.99 12.17 -6.08
CA ILE A 120 -14.95 11.47 -5.33
C ILE A 120 -14.07 10.60 -6.24
N VAL A 121 -14.69 9.85 -7.14
CA VAL A 121 -14.00 8.84 -7.94
C VAL A 121 -13.40 9.45 -9.21
N CYS A 122 -14.16 10.28 -9.91
CA CYS A 122 -13.79 10.83 -11.21
C CYS A 122 -13.32 12.28 -11.17
N GLY A 123 -13.61 13.01 -10.08
CA GLY A 123 -13.39 14.46 -10.07
C GLY A 123 -14.30 15.23 -11.03
N THR A 124 -15.35 14.58 -11.55
CA THR A 124 -16.31 15.16 -12.48
C THR A 124 -17.67 15.36 -11.84
N LEU A 125 -18.47 16.24 -12.46
CA LEU A 125 -19.89 16.40 -12.18
C LEU A 125 -20.62 16.67 -13.49
N HIS A 126 -21.70 15.94 -13.75
CA HIS A 126 -22.39 15.86 -15.04
C HIS A 126 -21.42 15.47 -16.18
N GLY A 127 -20.44 14.61 -15.88
CA GLY A 127 -19.39 14.20 -16.81
C GLY A 127 -18.40 15.30 -17.21
N LYS A 128 -18.40 16.44 -16.51
CA LYS A 128 -17.46 17.55 -16.73
C LYS A 128 -16.50 17.70 -15.55
N ASN A 129 -15.23 17.95 -15.84
CA ASN A 129 -14.21 18.10 -14.80
C ASN A 129 -14.50 19.28 -13.87
N VAL A 130 -14.33 19.05 -12.58
CA VAL A 130 -14.46 20.06 -11.54
C VAL A 130 -13.08 20.43 -11.02
N THR A 131 -12.66 21.67 -11.26
CA THR A 131 -11.31 22.15 -10.93
C THR A 131 -10.95 22.02 -9.44
N LYS A 132 -11.95 22.10 -8.55
CA LYS A 132 -11.75 21.97 -7.10
C LYS A 132 -11.48 20.53 -6.64
N MET A 133 -11.73 19.54 -7.51
CA MET A 133 -11.46 18.11 -7.25
C MET A 133 -10.11 17.65 -7.79
N LEU A 134 -9.43 18.45 -8.62
CA LEU A 134 -8.11 18.13 -9.17
C LEU A 134 -7.13 17.74 -8.04
N ASN A 135 -6.37 16.66 -8.23
CA ASN A 135 -5.35 16.17 -7.30
C ASN A 135 -5.90 15.75 -5.92
N ASN A 136 -7.21 15.54 -5.79
CA ASN A 136 -7.91 15.18 -4.56
C ASN A 136 -9.02 14.13 -4.77
N THR A 137 -8.91 13.28 -5.79
CA THR A 137 -9.81 12.15 -6.05
C THR A 137 -9.29 10.86 -5.40
N LEU A 138 -10.15 9.86 -5.26
CA LEU A 138 -9.79 8.56 -4.70
C LEU A 138 -8.64 7.88 -5.47
N PRO A 139 -8.66 7.79 -6.83
CA PRO A 139 -7.54 7.21 -7.57
C PRO A 139 -6.21 7.92 -7.34
N GLU A 140 -6.20 9.26 -7.32
CA GLU A 140 -4.97 10.05 -7.09
C GLU A 140 -4.40 9.82 -5.68
N TRP A 141 -5.25 9.57 -4.67
CA TRP A 141 -4.77 9.20 -3.33
C TRP A 141 -4.17 7.79 -3.30
N ILE A 142 -4.80 6.84 -4.01
CA ILE A 142 -4.30 5.46 -4.11
C ILE A 142 -2.95 5.44 -4.84
N GLU A 143 -2.82 6.21 -5.93
CA GLU A 143 -1.59 6.35 -6.70
C GLU A 143 -0.44 6.85 -5.81
N ARG A 144 -0.64 7.94 -5.08
CA ARG A 144 0.39 8.47 -4.16
C ARG A 144 0.82 7.46 -3.09
N ILE A 145 -0.13 6.74 -2.50
CA ILE A 145 0.17 5.70 -1.50
C ILE A 145 1.00 4.57 -2.14
N THR A 146 0.69 4.24 -3.39
CA THR A 146 1.37 3.17 -4.12
C THR A 146 2.80 3.59 -4.46
N GLU A 147 2.99 4.82 -4.96
CA GLU A 147 4.30 5.41 -5.25
C GLU A 147 5.20 5.45 -4.00
N GLU A 148 4.67 5.91 -2.86
CA GLU A 148 5.43 5.94 -1.60
C GLU A 148 5.79 4.54 -1.11
N GLY A 149 4.88 3.58 -1.23
CA GLY A 149 5.16 2.17 -0.90
C GLY A 149 6.23 1.55 -1.79
N GLU A 150 6.21 1.84 -3.09
CA GLU A 150 7.21 1.35 -4.03
C GLU A 150 8.61 1.89 -3.74
N LEU A 151 8.71 3.15 -3.30
CA LEU A 151 9.96 3.80 -2.84
C LEU A 151 10.52 3.13 -1.58
N MET A 152 9.65 2.64 -0.69
CA MET A 152 10.03 1.88 0.51
C MET A 152 10.39 0.42 0.23
N GLY A 153 10.22 -0.05 -1.02
CA GLY A 153 10.51 -1.43 -1.40
C GLY A 153 9.34 -2.40 -1.22
N PHE A 154 8.12 -1.88 -1.04
CA PHE A 154 6.90 -2.68 -1.00
C PHE A 154 6.26 -2.77 -2.39
N ASP A 155 5.58 -3.88 -2.65
CA ASP A 155 4.62 -4.06 -3.74
C ASP A 155 3.23 -3.80 -3.18
N VAL A 156 2.59 -2.72 -3.63
CA VAL A 156 1.32 -2.21 -3.11
C VAL A 156 0.25 -2.33 -4.18
N ASN A 157 -0.79 -3.09 -3.89
CA ASN A 157 -1.94 -3.23 -4.78
C ASN A 157 -3.22 -2.93 -4.01
N ILE A 158 -3.72 -1.71 -4.20
CA ILE A 158 -4.97 -1.22 -3.61
C ILE A 158 -6.00 -1.11 -4.72
N THR A 159 -7.02 -1.96 -4.67
CA THR A 159 -8.13 -1.91 -5.62
C THR A 159 -9.39 -1.41 -4.91
N PRO A 160 -9.99 -0.29 -5.37
CA PRO A 160 -11.27 0.16 -4.84
C PRO A 160 -12.33 -0.85 -5.24
N PHE A 161 -12.98 -1.45 -4.24
CA PHE A 161 -13.98 -2.50 -4.45
C PHE A 161 -15.38 -1.90 -4.49
N LYS A 162 -15.67 -0.95 -3.59
CA LYS A 162 -16.99 -0.31 -3.50
C LYS A 162 -16.91 1.03 -2.78
N ILE A 163 -17.66 2.01 -3.26
CA ILE A 163 -17.94 3.25 -2.52
C ILE A 163 -19.42 3.31 -2.18
N LYS A 164 -19.74 3.85 -1.01
CA LYS A 164 -21.11 4.19 -0.63
C LYS A 164 -21.12 5.55 0.07
N VAL A 165 -21.98 6.45 -0.39
CA VAL A 165 -22.22 7.72 0.29
C VAL A 165 -23.56 7.60 1.01
N VAL A 166 -23.56 7.75 2.34
CA VAL A 166 -24.78 7.63 3.14
C VAL A 166 -25.03 8.89 3.97
N PRO A 167 -26.25 9.45 3.96
CA PRO A 167 -26.61 10.49 4.90
C PRO A 167 -26.69 9.90 6.30
N ARG A 168 -26.08 10.58 7.28
CA ARG A 168 -26.22 10.24 8.71
C ARG A 168 -27.32 11.07 9.35
N ASP A 169 -27.38 12.36 8.99
CA ASP A 169 -28.42 13.30 9.36
C ASP A 169 -28.50 14.44 8.33
N ALA A 170 -29.24 15.51 8.63
CA ALA A 170 -29.43 16.64 7.71
C ALA A 170 -28.15 17.42 7.37
N TRP A 171 -27.09 17.29 8.19
CA TRP A 171 -25.85 18.06 8.09
C TRP A 171 -24.61 17.18 7.96
N HIS A 172 -24.71 15.89 8.27
CA HIS A 172 -23.62 14.94 8.24
C HIS A 172 -23.92 13.79 7.28
N PHE A 173 -22.90 13.38 6.54
CA PHE A 173 -22.90 12.16 5.73
C PHE A 173 -21.60 11.40 6.00
N ALA A 174 -21.58 10.12 5.64
CA ALA A 174 -20.40 9.29 5.68
C ALA A 174 -20.09 8.75 4.28
N THR A 175 -18.81 8.70 3.95
CA THR A 175 -18.30 7.98 2.78
C THR A 175 -17.70 6.67 3.27
N ILE A 176 -18.28 5.56 2.85
CA ILE A 176 -17.81 4.22 3.18
C ILE A 176 -17.04 3.72 1.96
N LEU A 177 -15.77 3.37 2.17
CA LEU A 177 -14.90 2.78 1.16
C LEU A 177 -14.62 1.34 1.55
N GLU A 178 -14.93 0.42 0.67
CA GLU A 178 -14.45 -0.95 0.76
C GLU A 178 -13.33 -1.08 -0.27
N ASN A 179 -12.12 -1.31 0.21
CA ASN A 179 -10.94 -1.48 -0.63
C ASN A 179 -10.34 -2.85 -0.36
N LYS A 180 -9.86 -3.51 -1.42
CA LYS A 180 -9.04 -4.70 -1.28
C LYS A 180 -7.58 -4.26 -1.36
N VAL A 181 -6.90 -4.38 -0.24
CA VAL A 181 -5.49 -4.02 -0.07
C VAL A 181 -4.67 -5.29 -0.06
N ARG A 182 -3.60 -5.32 -0.84
CA ARG A 182 -2.54 -6.31 -0.78
C ARG A 182 -1.22 -5.60 -0.75
N ILE A 183 -0.42 -5.85 0.28
CA ILE A 183 0.90 -5.23 0.42
C ILE A 183 1.89 -6.33 0.75
N SER A 184 2.97 -6.41 -0.01
CA SER A 184 4.04 -7.38 0.23
C SER A 184 5.41 -6.75 0.09
N ASP A 185 6.38 -7.26 0.83
CA ASP A 185 7.78 -6.91 0.59
C ASP A 185 8.28 -7.53 -0.72
N LYS A 186 9.09 -6.79 -1.47
CA LYS A 186 9.62 -7.24 -2.78
C LYS A 186 10.49 -8.49 -2.68
N GLU A 187 11.10 -8.76 -1.52
CA GLU A 187 11.91 -9.96 -1.28
C GLU A 187 11.04 -11.15 -0.81
N GLY A 188 9.73 -10.95 -0.62
CA GLY A 188 8.78 -12.00 -0.27
C GLY A 188 8.83 -12.44 1.19
N LEU A 189 9.44 -11.63 2.06
CA LEU A 189 9.62 -11.95 3.48
C LEU A 189 8.32 -11.83 4.27
N CYS A 190 7.46 -10.88 3.91
CA CYS A 190 6.19 -10.59 4.59
C CYS A 190 5.10 -10.11 3.64
N PHE A 191 3.84 -10.31 4.07
CA PHE A 191 2.64 -10.04 3.29
C PHE A 191 1.49 -9.58 4.20
N TYR A 192 0.59 -8.77 3.64
CA TYR A 192 -0.67 -8.32 4.24
C TYR A 192 -1.79 -8.36 3.19
#